data_AF-A0A7I9XUQ0-F1
#
_entry.id   AF-A0A7I9XUQ0-F1
#
_cell.length_a   1.000
_cell.length_b   1.000
_cell.length_c   1.000
_cell.angle_alpha   90.00
_cell.angle_beta   90.00
_cell.angle_gamma   90.00
#
_symmetry.space_group_name_H-M   'P 1'
#
loop_
_entity.id
_entity.type
_entity.pdbx_description
1 polymer ?
#
loop_
_entity_poly.entity_id
_entity_poly.type
_entity_poly.pdbx_seq_one_letter_code
_entity_poly.pdbx_strand_id
1 'polypeptide(L)' 'MLAAHCADIGRDPEAITLSAHLFLGPDRNYGQVIENAAALEAEGLDLGIVYIAPPHDPAVLQPLAEAIRDSGLCDRE' A
#
# COMPACT_ATOMS: atom_id res chain seq x y z
N MET A 1 10.31 -18.31 -13.48
CA MET A 1 9.27 -17.27 -13.32
C MET A 1 8.27 -17.73 -12.27
N LEU A 2 7.64 -16.80 -11.55
CA LEU A 2 6.67 -17.11 -10.48
C LEU A 2 5.56 -18.05 -10.96
N ALA A 3 4.92 -17.74 -12.09
CA ALA A 3 3.83 -18.54 -12.64
C ALA A 3 4.20 -20.02 -12.90
N ALA A 4 5.41 -20.27 -13.41
CA ALA A 4 5.90 -21.63 -13.65
C ALA A 4 6.05 -22.42 -12.34
N HIS A 5 6.63 -21.80 -11.31
CA HIS A 5 6.81 -22.46 -10.02
C HIS A 5 5.48 -22.69 -9.29
N CYS A 6 4.55 -21.73 -9.37
CA CYS A 6 3.18 -21.88 -8.88
C CYS A 6 2.48 -23.09 -9.51
N ALA A 7 2.63 -23.28 -10.84
CA ALA A 7 2.08 -24.44 -11.54
C ALA A 7 2.69 -25.77 -11.04
N ASP A 8 4.01 -25.81 -10.78
CA ASP A 8 4.69 -27.01 -10.29
C ASP A 8 4.15 -27.51 -8.93
N ILE A 9 3.68 -26.59 -8.07
CA ILE A 9 3.22 -26.89 -6.71
C ILE A 9 1.69 -26.83 -6.54
N GLY A 10 0.95 -26.57 -7.62
CA GLY A 10 -0.51 -26.44 -7.59
C GLY A 10 -1.01 -25.21 -6.81
N ARG A 11 -0.23 -24.12 -6.79
CA ARG A 11 -0.60 -22.85 -6.14
C ARG A 11 -1.15 -21.86 -7.16
N ASP A 12 -2.25 -21.22 -6.84
CA ASP A 12 -2.75 -20.06 -7.59
C ASP A 12 -1.85 -18.83 -7.34
N PRO A 13 -1.22 -18.24 -8.38
CA PRO A 13 -0.44 -17.01 -8.22
C PRO A 13 -1.29 -15.82 -7.78
N GLU A 14 -2.58 -15.76 -8.11
CA GLU A 14 -3.48 -14.67 -7.70
C GLU A 14 -3.80 -14.71 -6.20
N ALA A 15 -3.59 -15.85 -5.55
CA ALA A 15 -3.70 -15.97 -4.09
C ALA A 15 -2.48 -15.40 -3.34
N ILE A 16 -1.49 -14.82 -4.04
CA ILE A 16 -0.33 -14.17 -3.42
C ILE A 16 -0.64 -12.70 -3.25
N THR A 17 -0.73 -12.23 -1.99
CA THR A 17 -0.85 -10.80 -1.69
C THR A 17 0.34 -10.04 -2.26
N LEU A 18 0.08 -9.17 -3.23
CA LEU A 18 1.04 -8.22 -3.75
C LEU A 18 1.10 -7.02 -2.80
N SER A 19 2.26 -6.81 -2.17
CA SER A 19 2.47 -5.72 -1.22
C SER A 19 3.59 -4.79 -1.67
N ALA A 20 3.50 -3.52 -1.31
CA ALA A 20 4.50 -2.52 -1.59
C ALA A 20 4.75 -1.61 -0.37
N HIS A 21 5.99 -1.18 -0.22
CA HIS A 21 6.35 -0.18 0.77
C HIS A 21 6.10 1.22 0.21
N LEU A 22 5.35 2.01 0.96
CA LEU A 22 5.16 3.45 0.75
C LEU A 22 5.96 4.21 1.80
N PHE A 23 6.29 5.46 1.54
CA PHE A 23 7.10 6.27 2.46
C PHE A 23 6.42 7.58 2.79
N LEU A 24 6.10 7.79 4.07
CA LEU A 24 5.72 9.07 4.62
C LEU A 24 6.98 9.78 5.11
N GLY A 25 7.47 10.71 4.29
CA GLY A 25 8.68 11.47 4.55
C GLY A 25 8.54 12.50 5.69
N PRO A 26 9.66 13.17 6.06
CA PRO A 26 9.67 14.17 7.12
C PRO A 26 8.76 15.37 6.86
N ASP A 27 8.45 15.66 5.60
CA ASP A 27 7.51 16.70 5.16
C ASP A 27 6.03 16.32 5.36
N ARG A 28 5.77 15.07 5.77
CA ARG A 28 4.43 14.51 6.05
C ARG A 28 3.46 14.72 4.88
N ASN A 29 3.95 14.55 3.65
CA ASN A 29 3.12 14.66 2.46
C ASN A 29 2.17 13.45 2.32
N TYR A 30 1.01 13.53 2.96
CA TYR A 30 -0.01 12.48 2.91
C TYR A 30 -0.55 12.28 1.49
N GLY A 31 -0.72 13.36 0.72
CA GLY A 31 -1.21 13.30 -0.66
C GLY A 31 -0.33 12.42 -1.54
N GLN A 32 1.00 12.58 -1.44
CA GLN A 32 1.94 11.73 -2.18
C GLN A 32 1.82 10.24 -1.80
N VAL A 33 1.57 9.92 -0.53
CA VAL A 33 1.36 8.52 -0.10
C VAL A 33 0.10 7.95 -0.75
N ILE A 34 -0.99 8.73 -0.81
CA ILE A 34 -2.24 8.34 -1.47
C ILE A 34 -2.05 8.18 -2.98
N GLU A 35 -1.41 9.13 -3.65
CA GLU A 35 -1.14 9.08 -5.09
C GLU A 35 -0.30 7.84 -5.46
N ASN A 36 0.75 7.56 -4.70
CA ASN A 36 1.58 6.38 -4.90
C ASN A 36 0.79 5.08 -4.66
N ALA A 37 -0.07 5.04 -3.63
CA ALA A 37 -0.92 3.88 -3.37
C ALA A 37 -1.89 3.63 -4.52
N ALA A 38 -2.58 4.67 -5.01
CA ALA A 38 -3.50 4.58 -6.14
C ALA A 38 -2.79 4.16 -7.44
N ALA A 39 -1.60 4.70 -7.70
CA ALA A 39 -0.82 4.33 -8.88
C ALA A 39 -0.40 2.85 -8.86
N LEU A 40 -0.06 2.31 -7.68
CA LEU A 40 0.28 0.90 -7.54
C LEU A 40 -0.96 -0.01 -7.53
N GLU A 41 -2.08 0.48 -7.03
CA GLU A 41 -3.36 -0.23 -7.06
C GLU A 41 -3.81 -0.53 -8.50
N ALA A 42 -3.64 0.44 -9.40
CA ALA A 42 -3.87 0.25 -10.84
C ALA A 42 -2.99 -0.85 -11.47
N GLU A 43 -1.87 -1.20 -10.84
CA GLU A 43 -0.93 -2.25 -11.26
C GLU A 43 -1.15 -3.58 -10.50
N GLY A 44 -2.21 -3.68 -9.68
CA GLY A 44 -2.59 -4.91 -8.98
C GLY A 44 -2.10 -5.00 -7.52
N LEU A 45 -1.77 -3.89 -6.88
CA LEU A 45 -1.38 -3.87 -5.47
C LEU A 45 -2.55 -4.24 -4.54
N ASP A 46 -2.35 -5.25 -3.70
CA ASP A 46 -3.30 -5.66 -2.66
C ASP A 46 -3.07 -4.91 -1.33
N LEU A 47 -1.81 -4.69 -0.94
CA LEU A 47 -1.44 -4.17 0.38
C LEU A 47 -0.35 -3.09 0.35
N GLY A 48 -0.69 -1.86 0.73
CA GLY A 48 0.27 -0.79 0.99
C GLY A 48 0.79 -0.80 2.44
N ILE A 49 2.11 -0.76 2.62
CA ILE A 49 2.77 -0.69 3.93
C ILE A 49 3.48 0.65 4.05
N VAL A 50 2.98 1.55 4.89
CA VAL A 50 3.53 2.91 5.03
C VAL A 50 4.66 2.94 6.06
N TYR A 51 5.86 3.27 5.63
CA TYR A 51 6.96 3.64 6.52
C TYR A 51 6.85 5.08 6.97
N ILE A 52 6.86 5.29 8.28
CA ILE A 52 6.85 6.61 8.91
C ILE A 52 8.31 7.00 9.18
N ALA A 53 8.77 8.11 8.60
CA ALA A 53 10.11 8.62 8.87
C ALA A 53 10.31 8.93 10.38
N PRO A 54 11.54 8.79 10.92
CA PRO A 54 11.87 9.28 12.25
C PRO A 54 11.43 10.75 12.43
N PRO A 55 10.90 11.13 13.61
CA PRO A 55 10.99 10.43 14.90
C PRO A 55 9.86 9.42 15.21
N HIS A 56 9.17 8.84 14.21
CA HIS A 56 8.06 7.89 14.42
C HIS A 56 6.96 8.45 15.33
N ASP A 57 6.62 9.71 15.10
CA ASP A 57 5.59 10.42 15.86
C ASP A 57 4.20 9.81 15.59
N PRO A 58 3.52 9.23 16.59
CA PRO A 58 2.20 8.63 16.41
C PRO A 58 1.13 9.65 16.01
N ALA A 59 1.36 10.95 16.20
CA ALA A 59 0.42 12.00 15.77
C ALA A 59 0.18 12.02 14.25
N VAL A 60 1.03 11.36 13.45
CA VAL A 60 0.82 11.24 12.00
C VAL A 60 -0.27 10.22 11.63
N LEU A 61 -0.65 9.32 12.54
CA LEU A 61 -1.55 8.22 12.23
C LEU A 61 -2.98 8.71 11.95
N GLN A 62 -3.49 9.64 12.76
CA GLN A 62 -4.82 10.22 12.57
C GLN A 62 -4.97 10.92 11.21
N PRO A 63 -4.12 11.91 10.83
CA PRO A 63 -4.25 12.59 9.54
C PRO A 63 -3.98 11.66 8.36
N LEU A 64 -3.10 10.67 8.50
CA LEU A 64 -2.91 9.65 7.47
C LEU A 64 -4.17 8.80 7.27
N ALA A 65 -4.81 8.35 8.37
CA ALA A 65 -6.03 7.57 8.31
C ALA A 65 -7.21 8.37 7.72
N GLU A 66 -7.30 9.67 8.03
CA GLU A 66 -8.26 10.59 7.41
C GLU A 66 -8.01 10.74 5.91
N ALA A 67 -6.76 10.99 5.49
CA ALA A 67 -6.41 11.07 4.07
C ALA A 67 -6.71 9.78 3.30
N ILE A 68 -6.45 8.61 3.90
CA ILE A 68 -6.81 7.31 3.30
C ILE A 68 -8.32 7.18 3.14
N ARG A 69 -9.10 7.53 4.17
CA ARG A 69 -10.56 7.48 4.11
C ARG A 69 -11.13 8.40 3.04
N ASP A 70 -10.66 9.65 3.02
CA ASP A 70 -11.16 10.68 2.10
C ASP A 70 -10.76 10.39 0.65
N SER A 71 -9.71 9.59 0.43
CA SER A 71 -9.27 9.17 -0.91
C SER A 71 -10.16 8.11 -1.55
N GLY A 72 -10.98 7.39 -0.76
CA GLY A 72 -11.77 6.26 -1.23
C GLY A 72 -10.98 4.96 -1.47
N LEU A 73 -9.66 4.93 -1.19
CA LEU A 73 -8.83 3.72 -1.36
C LEU A 73 -9.27 2.53 -0.49
N CYS A 74 -10.07 2.77 0.55
CA CYS A 74 -10.64 1.71 1.40
C CYS A 74 -12.05 1.27 0.98
N ASP A 75 -12.67 1.91 -0.01
CA ASP A 75 -14.08 1.68 -0.37
C ASP A 75 -14.27 0.51 -1.36
N ARG A 76 -13.34 -0.44 -1.40
CA ARG A 76 -13.49 -1.65 -2.23
C ARG A 76 -14.59 -2.54 -1.68
N GLU A 77 -15.74 -2.52 -2.36
CA GLU A 77 -16.77 -3.58 -2.37
C GLU A 77 -16.56 -4.53 -3.56
#